data_AF-A0A1G5VFD3-F1
#
_entry.id   AF-A0A1G5VFD3-F1
#
_cell.length_a   1.000
_cell.length_b   1.000
_cell.length_c   1.000
_cell.angle_alpha   90.00
_cell.angle_beta   90.00
_cell.angle_gamma   90.00
#
_symmetry.space_group_name_H-M   'P 1'
#
loop_
_entity.id
_entity.type
_entity.pdbx_description
1 polymer ?
#
loop_
_entity_poly.entity_id
_entity_poly.type
_entity_poly.pdbx_seq_one_letter_code
_entity_poly.pdbx_strand_id
1 'polypeptide(L)'
;MKRTKKLIIAILLVILIGLLTIIAGALFLGPDLTYEDKNILVLASDKGEQPNGAVDMAFMVELKDGQVKNYTPVYPGGKAHPTQPAPGGLSGNMLLHDCLWDGTKDGMRYASEIVEANTGMKSDAVVLVYTDGIDAVIDSVKPLVVDGEETNLSAEDIIRENDAYNGYPGSENVQGTMSRGDAVMVLVKALAQAAQDPNKKTTMIQTALDQYSKGNIIMTPEGAFTRLLATKGFESLL
;
A
#
# COMPACT_ATOMS: atom_id res chain seq x y z
N MET A 1 4.93 -21.55 -3.29
CA MET A 1 5.63 -20.38 -3.87
C MET A 1 6.89 -20.08 -3.08
N LYS A 2 7.99 -19.68 -3.74
CA LYS A 2 9.25 -19.40 -3.04
C LYS A 2 9.05 -18.21 -2.10
N ARG A 3 9.48 -18.38 -0.86
CA ARG A 3 9.47 -17.42 0.27
C ARG A 3 9.93 -15.99 -0.13
N THR A 4 10.73 -15.88 -1.19
CA THR A 4 11.17 -14.65 -1.87
C THR A 4 10.02 -13.79 -2.41
N LYS A 5 8.97 -14.38 -2.99
CA LYS A 5 7.82 -13.63 -3.55
C LYS A 5 6.95 -12.97 -2.47
N LYS A 6 6.68 -13.68 -1.37
CA LYS A 6 5.94 -13.16 -0.20
C LYS A 6 6.63 -11.98 0.49
N LEU A 7 7.96 -11.92 0.40
CA LEU A 7 8.78 -10.85 0.97
C LEU A 7 8.78 -9.57 0.13
N ILE A 8 8.71 -9.74 -1.20
CA ILE A 8 8.67 -8.66 -2.20
C ILE A 8 7.35 -7.89 -2.14
N ILE A 9 6.25 -8.59 -1.81
CA ILE A 9 4.95 -7.96 -1.57
C ILE A 9 5.03 -7.02 -0.34
N ALA A 10 5.62 -7.48 0.77
CA ALA A 10 5.87 -6.66 1.97
C ALA A 10 6.74 -5.41 1.72
N ILE A 11 7.48 -5.42 0.63
CA ILE A 11 8.36 -4.35 0.15
C ILE A 11 7.59 -3.33 -0.71
N LEU A 12 6.78 -3.80 -1.67
CA LEU A 12 5.78 -2.99 -2.40
C LEU A 12 4.82 -2.26 -1.46
N LEU A 13 4.61 -2.80 -0.27
CA LEU A 13 3.76 -2.30 0.81
C LEU A 13 4.26 -1.03 1.53
N VAL A 14 5.57 -0.89 1.78
CA VAL A 14 6.10 0.38 2.34
C VAL A 14 6.24 1.42 1.21
N ILE A 15 6.39 0.98 -0.04
CA ILE A 15 6.26 1.85 -1.21
C ILE A 15 4.81 2.31 -1.36
N LEU A 16 3.81 1.49 -1.01
CA LEU A 16 2.42 1.90 -0.92
C LEU A 16 2.20 2.94 0.18
N ILE A 17 2.90 2.87 1.31
CA ILE A 17 2.85 3.94 2.33
C ILE A 17 3.57 5.19 1.81
N GLY A 18 4.65 5.05 1.06
CA GLY A 18 5.34 6.16 0.38
C GLY A 18 4.47 6.81 -0.68
N LEU A 19 3.90 6.02 -1.57
CA LEU A 19 2.91 6.44 -2.56
C LEU A 19 1.65 6.91 -1.90
N LEU A 20 1.19 6.33 -0.80
CA LEU A 20 0.06 6.86 -0.07
C LEU A 20 0.46 8.10 0.68
N THR A 21 1.69 8.35 1.13
CA THR A 21 2.17 9.61 1.75
C THR A 21 2.59 10.66 0.71
N ILE A 22 2.81 10.27 -0.54
CA ILE A 22 3.11 11.11 -1.70
C ILE A 22 1.85 11.40 -2.48
N ILE A 23 0.92 10.46 -2.61
CA ILE A 23 -0.46 10.64 -3.07
C ILE A 23 -1.17 11.41 -1.98
N ALA A 24 -1.16 10.99 -0.71
CA ALA A 24 -1.58 11.82 0.44
C ALA A 24 -0.84 13.15 0.46
N GLY A 25 0.49 13.24 0.41
CA GLY A 25 1.22 14.50 0.47
C GLY A 25 0.96 15.40 -0.75
N ALA A 26 0.88 14.82 -1.95
CA ALA A 26 0.39 15.46 -3.17
C ALA A 26 -1.06 15.95 -3.03
N LEU A 27 -1.87 15.19 -2.29
CA LEU A 27 -3.26 15.41 -1.92
C LEU A 27 -3.43 16.14 -0.57
N PHE A 28 -2.40 16.56 0.15
CA PHE A 28 -2.55 17.06 1.53
C PHE A 28 -1.53 18.17 1.87
N LEU A 29 -0.71 18.60 0.90
CA LEU A 29 0.10 19.83 0.99
C LEU A 29 -0.71 21.12 0.74
N GLY A 30 -2.02 21.08 0.92
CA GLY A 30 -2.89 22.25 0.95
C GLY A 30 -4.03 22.02 1.95
N PRO A 31 -4.65 23.07 2.51
CA PRO A 31 -5.82 22.89 3.35
C PRO A 31 -6.91 22.26 2.49
N ASP A 32 -7.53 21.22 3.03
CA ASP A 32 -8.80 20.63 2.59
C ASP A 32 -8.76 19.24 1.95
N LEU A 33 -9.00 18.26 2.82
CA LEU A 33 -9.69 17.02 2.50
C LEU A 33 -10.61 16.68 3.67
N THR A 34 -11.52 17.62 3.96
CA THR A 34 -12.31 17.74 5.19
C THR A 34 -11.40 17.86 6.42
N TYR A 35 -11.64 18.84 7.29
CA TYR A 35 -10.92 19.04 8.56
C TYR A 35 -11.23 17.92 9.58
N GLU A 36 -11.18 16.67 9.14
CA GLU A 36 -11.64 15.50 9.85
C GLU A 36 -10.46 14.57 10.10
N ASP A 37 -10.32 14.18 11.35
CA ASP A 37 -9.45 13.10 11.74
C ASP A 37 -10.05 11.79 11.21
N LYS A 38 -9.26 11.02 10.44
CA LYS A 38 -9.70 9.76 9.84
C LYS A 38 -8.65 8.68 9.95
N ASN A 39 -9.12 7.45 10.09
CA ASN A 39 -8.30 6.25 10.08
C ASN A 39 -8.57 5.46 8.80
N ILE A 40 -7.56 5.30 7.95
CA ILE A 40 -7.65 4.53 6.72
C ILE A 40 -6.91 3.22 6.91
N LEU A 41 -7.62 2.10 6.84
CA LEU A 41 -7.02 0.77 6.81
C LEU A 41 -6.57 0.46 5.39
N VAL A 42 -5.27 0.31 5.19
CA VAL A 42 -4.67 -0.05 3.92
C VAL A 42 -4.36 -1.54 3.94
N LEU A 43 -4.92 -2.29 3.00
CA LEU A 43 -4.61 -3.68 2.74
C LEU A 43 -3.77 -3.74 1.47
N ALA A 44 -2.62 -4.39 1.50
CA ALA A 44 -2.01 -4.79 0.23
C ALA A 44 -2.13 -6.28 0.02
N SER A 45 -2.38 -6.59 -1.24
CA SER A 45 -2.68 -7.92 -1.68
C SER A 45 -1.95 -8.26 -2.96
N ASP A 46 -1.46 -9.48 -3.06
CA ASP A 46 -1.10 -10.07 -4.35
C ASP A 46 -2.35 -10.74 -4.94
N LYS A 47 -2.83 -10.19 -6.06
CA LYS A 47 -4.00 -10.71 -6.77
C LYS A 47 -3.77 -12.14 -7.25
N GLY A 48 -2.51 -12.52 -7.51
CA GLY A 48 -2.12 -13.87 -7.92
C GLY A 48 -2.18 -14.91 -6.80
N GLU A 49 -2.25 -14.51 -5.54
CA GLU A 49 -2.44 -15.42 -4.40
C GLU A 49 -3.93 -15.67 -4.09
N GLN A 50 -4.86 -14.91 -4.68
CA GLN A 50 -6.30 -15.12 -4.46
C GLN A 50 -6.83 -16.44 -5.07
N PRO A 51 -7.79 -17.11 -4.40
CA PRO A 51 -8.44 -16.70 -3.14
C PRO A 51 -7.62 -17.04 -1.87
N ASN A 52 -6.52 -17.79 -2.00
CA ASN A 52 -5.76 -18.35 -0.88
C ASN A 52 -4.69 -17.39 -0.33
N GLY A 53 -5.05 -16.59 0.68
CA GLY A 53 -4.06 -15.79 1.39
C GLY A 53 -3.71 -14.53 0.62
N ALA A 54 -4.66 -13.62 0.58
CA ALA A 54 -4.59 -12.44 -0.26
C ALA A 54 -3.90 -11.27 0.42
N VAL A 55 -4.07 -11.07 1.74
CA VAL A 55 -3.52 -9.89 2.44
C VAL A 55 -2.23 -10.25 3.14
N ASP A 56 -1.11 -9.85 2.58
CA ASP A 56 0.20 -10.11 3.18
C ASP A 56 0.58 -9.08 4.25
N MET A 57 -0.03 -7.90 4.20
CA MET A 57 0.13 -6.86 5.21
C MET A 57 -1.03 -5.88 5.21
N ALA A 58 -1.25 -5.26 6.36
CA ALA A 58 -2.13 -4.12 6.49
C ALA A 58 -1.45 -2.97 7.27
N PHE A 59 -1.95 -1.77 7.09
CA PHE A 59 -1.53 -0.58 7.84
C PHE A 59 -2.74 0.24 8.25
N MET A 60 -2.70 0.79 9.47
CA MET A 60 -3.61 1.86 9.85
C MET A 60 -2.92 3.20 9.57
N VAL A 61 -3.49 4.02 8.69
CA VAL A 61 -3.02 5.39 8.41
C VAL A 61 -3.92 6.37 9.14
N GLU A 62 -3.36 7.12 10.08
CA GLU A 62 -4.06 8.18 10.78
C GLU A 62 -3.87 9.51 10.03
N LEU A 63 -4.99 10.10 9.62
CA LEU A 63 -5.06 11.46 9.12
C LEU A 63 -5.49 12.39 10.25
N LYS A 64 -4.84 13.55 10.35
CA LYS A 64 -5.23 14.66 11.21
C LYS A 64 -5.26 15.94 10.37
N ASP A 65 -6.40 16.62 10.37
CA ASP A 65 -6.63 17.78 9.49
C ASP A 65 -6.33 17.45 8.01
N GLY A 66 -6.64 16.23 7.60
CA GLY A 66 -6.31 15.67 6.28
C GLY A 66 -4.84 15.25 6.13
N GLN A 67 -3.91 15.63 6.98
CA GLN A 67 -2.50 15.26 6.83
C GLN A 67 -2.17 13.92 7.50
N VAL A 68 -1.26 13.14 6.92
CA VAL A 68 -0.78 11.90 7.57
C VAL A 68 -0.06 12.27 8.86
N LYS A 69 -0.65 11.88 9.99
CA LYS A 69 -0.08 12.08 11.33
C LYS A 69 0.75 10.88 11.75
N ASN A 70 0.27 9.69 11.47
CA ASN A 70 0.89 8.43 11.90
C ASN A 70 0.53 7.30 10.94
N TYR A 71 1.36 6.26 10.92
CA TYR A 71 1.05 4.99 10.29
C TYR A 71 1.46 3.85 11.22
N THR A 72 0.55 2.89 11.43
CA THR A 72 0.78 1.75 12.31
C THR A 72 0.73 0.45 11.51
N PRO A 73 1.82 -0.35 11.48
CA PRO A 73 1.82 -1.66 10.83
C PRO A 73 0.88 -2.64 11.53
N VAL A 74 0.10 -3.38 10.73
CA VAL A 74 -0.80 -4.45 11.17
C VAL A 74 -0.41 -5.74 10.45
N TYR A 75 0.38 -6.57 11.13
CA TYR A 75 0.83 -7.86 10.61
C TYR A 75 -0.32 -8.89 10.60
N PRO A 76 -0.67 -9.49 9.44
CA PRO A 76 -1.82 -10.41 9.35
C PRO A 76 -1.67 -11.71 10.14
N GLY A 77 -0.43 -12.14 10.41
CA GLY A 77 -0.15 -13.38 11.13
C GLY A 77 -0.90 -13.47 12.46
N GLY A 78 -1.73 -14.53 12.60
CA GLY A 78 -2.46 -14.85 13.81
C GLY A 78 -3.62 -13.91 14.16
N LYS A 79 -3.92 -12.90 13.33
CA LYS A 79 -5.05 -12.00 13.55
C LYS A 79 -6.31 -12.63 12.96
N ALA A 80 -7.17 -13.15 13.82
CA ALA A 80 -8.38 -13.85 13.41
C ALA A 80 -9.63 -13.01 13.67
N HIS A 81 -10.66 -13.24 12.86
CA HIS A 81 -11.98 -12.68 13.08
C HIS A 81 -12.56 -13.26 14.38
N PRO A 82 -13.34 -12.49 15.16
CA PRO A 82 -13.94 -13.00 16.40
C PRO A 82 -14.96 -14.14 16.21
N THR A 83 -15.57 -14.26 15.02
CA THR A 83 -16.76 -15.10 14.79
C THR A 83 -16.86 -15.68 13.38
N GLN A 84 -16.28 -15.03 12.36
CA GLN A 84 -16.34 -15.52 10.99
C GLN A 84 -15.49 -16.79 10.86
N PRO A 85 -16.06 -17.91 10.38
CA PRO A 85 -15.31 -19.14 10.15
C PRO A 85 -14.26 -18.95 9.06
N ALA A 86 -13.16 -19.70 9.17
CA ALA A 86 -12.13 -19.69 8.15
C ALA A 86 -12.68 -20.20 6.79
N PRO A 87 -12.31 -19.57 5.67
CA PRO A 87 -12.82 -19.95 4.36
C PRO A 87 -12.17 -21.24 3.84
N GLY A 88 -12.70 -21.79 2.75
CA GLY A 88 -12.03 -22.89 2.03
C GLY A 88 -11.85 -24.21 2.78
N GLY A 89 -12.60 -24.43 3.87
CA GLY A 89 -12.44 -25.61 4.73
C GLY A 89 -11.22 -25.56 5.65
N LEU A 90 -10.58 -24.39 5.78
CA LEU A 90 -9.59 -24.14 6.83
C LEU A 90 -10.25 -24.24 8.21
N SER A 91 -9.46 -24.58 9.22
CA SER A 91 -9.95 -24.70 10.60
C SER A 91 -9.89 -23.36 11.34
N GLY A 92 -10.80 -23.19 12.30
CA GLY A 92 -10.84 -22.00 13.15
C GLY A 92 -11.56 -20.81 12.50
N ASN A 93 -11.20 -19.61 12.93
CA ASN A 93 -11.79 -18.38 12.43
C ASN A 93 -10.93 -17.78 11.30
N MET A 94 -11.59 -17.03 10.42
CA MET A 94 -10.97 -16.34 9.28
C MET A 94 -9.79 -15.48 9.73
N LEU A 95 -8.62 -15.69 9.14
CA LEU A 95 -7.44 -14.85 9.38
C LEU A 95 -7.49 -13.59 8.51
N LEU A 96 -6.83 -12.52 8.95
CA LEU A 96 -6.66 -11.30 8.16
C LEU A 96 -6.06 -11.61 6.78
N HIS A 97 -5.14 -12.57 6.72
CA HIS A 97 -4.52 -13.03 5.47
C HIS A 97 -5.55 -13.55 4.46
N ASP A 98 -6.61 -14.20 4.94
CA ASP A 98 -7.60 -14.90 4.11
C ASP A 98 -8.87 -14.08 3.89
N CYS A 99 -8.93 -12.83 4.34
CA CYS A 99 -10.19 -12.08 4.37
C CYS A 99 -10.79 -11.83 2.98
N LEU A 100 -9.97 -11.75 1.92
CA LEU A 100 -10.43 -11.52 0.54
C LEU A 100 -10.86 -12.80 -0.20
N TRP A 101 -10.91 -13.96 0.48
CA TRP A 101 -11.18 -15.25 -0.15
C TRP A 101 -12.48 -15.28 -0.97
N ASP A 102 -13.56 -14.76 -0.39
CA ASP A 102 -14.90 -14.73 -1.02
C ASP A 102 -15.13 -13.45 -1.85
N GLY A 103 -14.09 -12.64 -2.04
CA GLY A 103 -14.12 -11.40 -2.80
C GLY A 103 -13.85 -10.15 -1.97
N THR A 104 -13.62 -9.04 -2.69
CA THR A 104 -13.11 -7.80 -2.10
C THR A 104 -14.12 -7.07 -1.23
N LYS A 105 -15.41 -7.10 -1.60
CA LYS A 105 -16.45 -6.34 -0.89
C LYS A 105 -16.61 -6.77 0.56
N ASP A 106 -16.88 -8.04 0.80
CA ASP A 106 -16.97 -8.59 2.15
C ASP A 106 -15.59 -8.70 2.80
N GLY A 107 -14.55 -9.01 2.02
CA GLY A 107 -13.21 -9.15 2.56
C GLY A 107 -12.63 -7.86 3.14
N MET A 108 -12.87 -6.71 2.53
CA MET A 108 -12.46 -5.41 3.09
C MET A 108 -13.21 -5.10 4.40
N ARG A 109 -14.48 -5.50 4.51
CA ARG A 109 -15.26 -5.38 5.75
C ARG A 109 -14.69 -6.30 6.83
N TYR A 110 -14.47 -7.58 6.53
CA TYR A 110 -13.85 -8.53 7.45
C TYR A 110 -12.46 -8.06 7.89
N ALA A 111 -11.66 -7.49 6.99
CA ALA A 111 -10.37 -6.92 7.35
C ALA A 111 -10.49 -5.82 8.41
N SER A 112 -11.42 -4.88 8.24
CA SER A 112 -11.69 -3.84 9.25
C SER A 112 -12.12 -4.44 10.59
N GLU A 113 -13.05 -5.40 10.58
CA GLU A 113 -13.56 -6.08 11.77
C GLU A 113 -12.44 -6.85 12.51
N ILE A 114 -11.56 -7.53 11.77
CA ILE A 114 -10.41 -8.26 12.31
C ILE A 114 -9.41 -7.28 12.95
N VAL A 115 -9.07 -6.19 12.26
CA VAL A 115 -8.11 -5.21 12.81
C VAL A 115 -8.66 -4.56 14.07
N GLU A 116 -9.91 -4.10 14.06
CA GLU A 116 -10.55 -3.50 15.24
C GLU A 116 -10.58 -4.47 16.42
N ALA A 117 -10.97 -5.73 16.21
CA ALA A 117 -11.03 -6.74 17.27
C ALA A 117 -9.65 -7.11 17.86
N ASN A 118 -8.59 -7.07 17.05
CA ASN A 118 -7.25 -7.50 17.46
C ASN A 118 -6.34 -6.35 17.94
N THR A 119 -6.65 -5.10 17.59
CA THR A 119 -5.80 -3.94 17.92
C THR A 119 -6.54 -2.77 18.56
N GLY A 120 -7.88 -2.78 18.57
CA GLY A 120 -8.70 -1.65 19.00
C GLY A 120 -8.69 -0.47 18.02
N MET A 121 -8.00 -0.57 16.88
CA MET A 121 -7.96 0.50 15.88
C MET A 121 -9.13 0.37 14.93
N LYS A 122 -10.04 1.35 14.96
CA LYS A 122 -11.18 1.44 14.05
C LYS A 122 -10.82 2.19 12.79
N SER A 123 -11.22 1.66 11.63
CA SER A 123 -11.07 2.33 10.35
C SER A 123 -12.37 3.02 9.91
N ASP A 124 -12.23 4.21 9.32
CA ASP A 124 -13.33 4.95 8.67
C ASP A 124 -13.44 4.60 7.18
N ALA A 125 -12.34 4.15 6.60
CA ALA A 125 -12.28 3.66 5.24
C ALA A 125 -11.26 2.52 5.13
N VAL A 126 -11.48 1.63 4.15
CA VAL A 126 -10.52 0.57 3.81
C VAL A 126 -10.09 0.76 2.36
N VAL A 127 -8.80 0.71 2.10
CA VAL A 127 -8.21 0.74 0.76
C VAL A 127 -7.49 -0.59 0.54
N LEU A 128 -7.92 -1.34 -0.47
CA LEU A 128 -7.22 -2.51 -0.97
C LEU A 128 -6.39 -2.11 -2.18
N VAL A 129 -5.10 -2.45 -2.15
CA VAL A 129 -4.19 -2.19 -3.26
C VAL A 129 -3.51 -3.47 -3.71
N TYR A 130 -3.63 -3.76 -4.99
CA TYR A 130 -2.91 -4.83 -5.64
C TYR A 130 -1.53 -4.37 -6.10
N THR A 131 -0.56 -5.28 -6.08
CA THR A 131 0.81 -5.05 -6.56
C THR A 131 0.86 -4.38 -7.94
N ASP A 132 0.05 -4.86 -8.88
CA ASP A 132 -0.06 -4.29 -10.24
C ASP A 132 -0.40 -2.79 -10.24
N GLY A 133 -1.24 -2.35 -9.30
CA GLY A 133 -1.63 -0.94 -9.16
C GLY A 133 -0.48 -0.06 -8.69
N ILE A 134 0.38 -0.60 -7.81
CA ILE A 134 1.57 0.08 -7.29
C ILE A 134 2.61 0.20 -8.39
N ASP A 135 2.92 -0.92 -9.04
CA ASP A 135 3.93 -0.99 -10.09
C ASP A 135 3.62 -0.03 -11.22
N ALA A 136 2.36 0.02 -11.66
CA ALA A 136 1.93 0.97 -12.69
C ALA A 136 2.23 2.43 -12.30
N VAL A 137 1.96 2.83 -11.04
CA VAL A 137 2.21 4.20 -10.59
C VAL A 137 3.71 4.51 -10.53
N ILE A 138 4.52 3.57 -10.03
CA ILE A 138 5.98 3.73 -9.98
C ILE A 138 6.56 3.83 -11.39
N ASP A 139 6.15 2.93 -12.28
CA ASP A 139 6.62 2.85 -13.66
C ASP A 139 6.25 4.11 -14.46
N SER A 140 5.14 4.76 -14.12
CA SER A 140 4.66 5.97 -14.82
C SER A 140 5.59 7.18 -14.72
N VAL A 141 6.51 7.18 -13.74
CA VAL A 141 7.42 8.31 -13.48
C VAL A 141 8.91 7.98 -13.61
N LYS A 142 9.22 6.78 -14.11
CA LYS A 142 10.59 6.39 -14.44
C LYS A 142 11.18 7.31 -15.52
N PRO A 143 12.51 7.52 -15.53
CA PRO A 143 13.47 7.05 -14.53
C PRO A 143 13.30 7.77 -13.16
N LEU A 144 13.64 7.06 -12.09
CA LEU A 144 13.69 7.59 -10.72
C LEU A 144 15.11 8.01 -10.36
N VAL A 145 15.25 8.99 -9.46
CA VAL A 145 16.55 9.36 -8.90
C VAL A 145 16.70 8.69 -7.54
N VAL A 146 17.64 7.76 -7.43
CA VAL A 146 17.98 7.03 -6.20
C VAL A 146 19.42 7.38 -5.85
N ASP A 147 19.63 7.95 -4.66
CA ASP A 147 20.95 8.41 -4.18
C ASP A 147 21.73 9.31 -5.16
N GLY A 148 21.00 10.08 -5.97
CA GLY A 148 21.56 11.01 -6.96
C GLY A 148 21.78 10.41 -8.35
N GLU A 149 21.51 9.11 -8.54
CA GLU A 149 21.63 8.42 -9.83
C GLU A 149 20.27 8.10 -10.45
N GLU A 150 20.13 8.30 -11.76
CA GLU A 150 18.93 7.91 -12.50
C GLU A 150 18.87 6.39 -12.71
N THR A 151 17.73 5.79 -12.39
CA THR A 151 17.50 4.36 -12.53
C THR A 151 16.15 4.04 -13.16
N ASN A 152 16.13 2.97 -13.97
CA ASN A 152 14.92 2.38 -14.55
C ASN A 152 14.57 1.02 -13.90
N LEU A 153 15.26 0.67 -12.82
CA LEU A 153 15.04 -0.57 -12.08
C LEU A 153 13.58 -0.69 -11.64
N SER A 154 13.10 -1.92 -11.54
CA SER A 154 11.80 -2.18 -10.91
C SER A 154 11.84 -1.76 -9.45
N ALA A 155 10.66 -1.50 -8.88
CA ALA A 155 10.53 -1.22 -7.45
C ALA A 155 11.17 -2.35 -6.62
N GLU A 156 10.94 -3.59 -7.03
CA GLU A 156 11.52 -4.78 -6.41
C GLU A 156 13.05 -4.75 -6.45
N ASP A 157 13.63 -4.43 -7.60
CA ASP A 157 15.09 -4.41 -7.78
C ASP A 157 15.74 -3.28 -6.96
N ILE A 158 15.12 -2.09 -6.90
CA ILE A 158 15.62 -0.97 -6.08
C ILE A 158 15.71 -1.38 -4.60
N ILE A 159 14.69 -2.03 -4.04
CA ILE A 159 14.79 -2.51 -2.65
C ILE A 159 15.82 -3.62 -2.52
N ARG A 160 15.88 -4.55 -3.46
CA ARG A 160 16.83 -5.67 -3.38
C ARG A 160 18.27 -5.20 -3.40
N GLU A 161 18.61 -4.20 -4.20
CA GLU A 161 19.96 -3.64 -4.24
C GLU A 161 20.35 -2.94 -2.93
N ASN A 162 19.38 -2.38 -2.21
CA ASN A 162 19.61 -1.62 -0.98
C ASN A 162 19.50 -2.46 0.31
N ASP A 163 18.69 -3.53 0.32
CA ASP A 163 18.48 -4.41 1.48
C ASP A 163 19.70 -5.32 1.71
N ALA A 164 20.28 -5.23 2.91
CA ALA A 164 21.24 -6.19 3.41
C ALA A 164 20.53 -7.52 3.64
N TYR A 165 20.44 -8.29 2.56
CA TYR A 165 19.82 -9.61 2.47
C TYR A 165 20.59 -10.69 3.28
N ASN A 166 21.22 -10.31 4.39
CA ASN A 166 21.97 -11.17 5.29
C ASN A 166 21.02 -12.20 5.92
N GLY A 167 21.09 -13.44 5.42
CA GLY A 167 20.48 -14.61 6.06
C GLY A 167 19.42 -15.37 5.28
N TYR A 168 19.21 -15.11 3.98
CA TYR A 168 18.24 -15.87 3.18
C TYR A 168 18.90 -16.98 2.33
N PRO A 169 18.46 -18.26 2.45
CA PRO A 169 18.94 -19.32 1.57
C PRO A 169 18.60 -19.03 0.10
N GLY A 170 19.61 -18.99 -0.78
CA GLY A 170 19.47 -18.80 -2.23
C GLY A 170 19.70 -17.37 -2.76
N SER A 171 20.35 -16.49 -1.98
CA SER A 171 20.59 -15.09 -2.36
C SER A 171 22.05 -14.67 -2.13
N GLU A 172 22.99 -15.46 -2.65
CA GLU A 172 24.44 -15.31 -2.43
C GLU A 172 25.05 -14.03 -3.04
N ASN A 173 24.30 -13.30 -3.88
CA ASN A 173 24.80 -12.15 -4.64
C ASN A 173 24.12 -10.81 -4.31
N VAL A 174 23.27 -10.73 -3.27
CA VAL A 174 22.61 -9.47 -2.89
C VAL A 174 23.44 -8.76 -1.82
N GLN A 175 24.01 -7.60 -2.18
CA GLN A 175 25.03 -6.87 -1.41
C GLN A 175 24.53 -5.57 -0.77
N GLY A 176 23.23 -5.46 -0.49
CA GLY A 176 22.73 -4.27 0.21
C GLY A 176 23.36 -4.09 1.58
N THR A 177 23.34 -2.86 2.08
CA THR A 177 23.99 -2.49 3.36
C THR A 177 23.00 -2.04 4.42
N MET A 178 21.70 -1.95 4.07
CA MET A 178 20.67 -1.34 4.90
C MET A 178 19.67 -2.38 5.43
N SER A 179 18.88 -2.04 6.45
CA SER A 179 17.72 -2.88 6.77
C SER A 179 16.68 -2.80 5.66
N ARG A 180 15.82 -3.81 5.51
CA ARG A 180 14.73 -3.78 4.54
C ARG A 180 13.83 -2.54 4.68
N GLY A 181 13.54 -2.11 5.91
CA GLY A 181 12.76 -0.90 6.15
C GLY A 181 13.43 0.34 5.57
N ASP A 182 14.76 0.44 5.72
CA ASP A 182 15.55 1.53 5.15
C ASP A 182 15.62 1.44 3.62
N ALA A 183 15.77 0.23 3.07
CA ALA A 183 15.78 -0.01 1.63
C ALA A 183 14.46 0.40 0.96
N VAL A 184 13.32 0.19 1.63
CA VAL A 184 12.06 0.72 1.09
C VAL A 184 12.00 2.24 1.23
N MET A 185 12.51 2.80 2.32
CA MET A 185 12.56 4.26 2.49
C MET A 185 13.37 4.96 1.39
N VAL A 186 14.38 4.29 0.81
CA VAL A 186 15.10 4.78 -0.38
C VAL A 186 14.15 5.02 -1.56
N LEU A 187 13.31 4.04 -1.89
CA LEU A 187 12.33 4.20 -2.97
C LEU A 187 11.24 5.21 -2.64
N VAL A 188 10.78 5.26 -1.38
CA VAL A 188 9.82 6.30 -0.95
C VAL A 188 10.40 7.69 -1.17
N LYS A 189 11.66 7.93 -0.80
CA LYS A 189 12.34 9.20 -1.03
C LYS A 189 12.48 9.51 -2.53
N ALA A 190 12.83 8.52 -3.35
CA ALA A 190 12.95 8.70 -4.80
C ALA A 190 11.61 9.10 -5.45
N LEU A 191 10.51 8.46 -5.04
CA LEU A 191 9.16 8.82 -5.48
C LEU A 191 8.75 10.20 -4.96
N ALA A 192 9.10 10.54 -3.72
CA ALA A 192 8.78 11.86 -3.14
C ALA A 192 9.53 12.97 -3.86
N GLN A 193 10.78 12.72 -4.25
CA GLN A 193 11.56 13.61 -5.10
C GLN A 193 10.94 13.73 -6.50
N ALA A 194 10.53 12.62 -7.12
CA ALA A 194 9.84 12.64 -8.41
C ALA A 194 8.53 13.44 -8.34
N ALA A 195 7.81 13.39 -7.23
CA ALA A 195 6.58 14.13 -6.99
C ALA A 195 6.76 15.65 -6.87
N GLN A 196 8.00 16.14 -6.70
CA GLN A 196 8.28 17.58 -6.70
C GLN A 196 8.14 18.18 -8.10
N ASP A 197 8.25 17.36 -9.16
CA ASP A 197 7.91 17.75 -10.52
C ASP A 197 6.37 17.69 -10.69
N PRO A 198 5.69 18.83 -10.98
CA PRO A 198 4.24 18.87 -11.16
C PRO A 198 3.71 17.94 -12.25
N ASN A 199 4.48 17.70 -13.31
CA ASN A 199 4.08 16.80 -14.40
C ASN A 199 4.13 15.35 -13.93
N LYS A 200 5.23 14.93 -13.30
CA LYS A 200 5.34 13.57 -12.72
C LYS A 200 4.29 13.34 -11.63
N LYS A 201 4.04 14.34 -10.78
CA LYS A 201 2.95 14.33 -9.80
C LYS A 201 1.59 14.07 -10.44
N THR A 202 1.27 14.81 -11.51
CA THR A 202 0.01 14.65 -12.25
C THR A 202 -0.08 13.26 -12.88
N THR A 203 1.00 12.77 -13.49
CA THR A 203 1.06 11.42 -14.08
C THR A 203 0.81 10.32 -13.05
N MET A 204 1.39 10.43 -11.85
CA MET A 204 1.13 9.45 -10.77
C MET A 204 -0.34 9.47 -10.34
N ILE A 205 -0.94 10.65 -10.19
CA ILE A 205 -2.36 10.79 -9.82
C ILE A 205 -3.27 10.19 -10.89
N GLN A 206 -3.02 10.50 -12.17
CA GLN A 206 -3.79 9.95 -13.29
C GLN A 206 -3.65 8.44 -13.38
N THR A 207 -2.44 7.92 -13.17
CA THR A 207 -2.20 6.48 -13.16
C THR A 207 -2.91 5.81 -11.98
N ALA A 208 -2.90 6.40 -10.79
CA ALA A 208 -3.63 5.88 -9.64
C ALA A 208 -5.16 5.86 -9.89
N LEU A 209 -5.71 6.87 -10.55
CA LEU A 209 -7.12 6.89 -10.98
C LEU A 209 -7.44 5.80 -12.01
N ASP A 210 -6.56 5.63 -13.01
CA ASP A 210 -6.67 4.57 -14.00
C ASP A 210 -6.64 3.18 -13.32
N GLN A 211 -5.71 2.95 -12.40
CA GLN A 211 -5.63 1.70 -11.64
C GLN A 211 -6.83 1.48 -10.71
N TYR A 212 -7.41 2.54 -10.15
CA TYR A 212 -8.68 2.46 -9.43
C TYR A 212 -9.82 2.02 -10.35
N SER A 213 -9.92 2.60 -11.55
CA SER A 213 -10.94 2.21 -12.53
C SER A 213 -10.78 0.77 -13.02
N LYS A 214 -9.55 0.25 -13.03
CA LYS A 214 -9.21 -1.14 -13.38
C LYS A 214 -9.40 -2.13 -12.23
N GLY A 215 -9.76 -1.65 -11.03
CA GLY A 215 -9.92 -2.50 -9.84
C GLY A 215 -8.59 -2.99 -9.25
N ASN A 216 -7.47 -2.34 -9.59
CA ASN A 216 -6.16 -2.58 -9.00
C ASN A 216 -5.96 -1.77 -7.71
N ILE A 217 -6.76 -0.71 -7.53
CA ILE A 217 -6.98 0.00 -6.26
C ILE A 217 -8.49 -0.02 -5.99
N ILE A 218 -8.90 -0.38 -4.78
CA ILE A 218 -10.31 -0.46 -4.38
C ILE A 218 -10.44 0.25 -3.04
N MET A 219 -11.46 1.09 -2.88
CA MET A 219 -11.72 1.79 -1.62
C MET A 219 -13.18 1.65 -1.22
N THR A 220 -13.41 1.37 0.06
CA THR A 220 -14.72 1.41 0.69
C THR A 220 -14.74 2.52 1.76
N PRO A 221 -15.81 3.33 1.85
CA PRO A 221 -17.00 3.32 1.00
C PRO A 221 -16.73 3.78 -0.44
N GLU A 222 -17.55 3.34 -1.39
CA GLU A 222 -17.41 3.71 -2.80
C GLU A 222 -17.43 5.23 -3.02
N GLY A 223 -16.64 5.69 -3.99
CA GLY A 223 -16.45 7.12 -4.27
C GLY A 223 -15.63 7.89 -3.23
N ALA A 224 -15.19 7.25 -2.13
CA ALA A 224 -14.27 7.89 -1.19
C ALA A 224 -12.92 8.16 -1.85
N PHE A 225 -12.45 7.29 -2.73
CA PHE A 225 -11.17 7.46 -3.43
C PHE A 225 -11.18 8.63 -4.41
N THR A 226 -12.24 8.77 -5.20
CA THR A 226 -12.38 9.91 -6.12
C THR A 226 -12.56 11.22 -5.36
N ARG A 227 -13.31 11.23 -4.26
CA ARG A 227 -13.39 12.41 -3.36
C ARG A 227 -12.05 12.73 -2.71
N LEU A 228 -11.29 11.71 -2.32
CA LEU A 228 -9.93 11.84 -1.81
C LEU A 228 -9.01 12.50 -2.84
N LEU A 229 -9.16 12.19 -4.12
CA LEU A 229 -8.31 12.73 -5.18
C LEU A 229 -8.77 14.10 -5.72
N ALA A 230 -10.08 14.33 -5.78
CA ALA A 230 -10.67 15.50 -6.45
C ALA A 230 -10.41 16.83 -5.73
N THR A 231 -10.48 16.83 -4.41
CA THR A 231 -10.24 17.98 -3.51
C THR A 231 -8.87 18.63 -3.67
N LYS A 232 -7.91 17.99 -4.36
CA LYS A 232 -6.52 18.46 -4.43
C LYS A 232 -5.89 18.45 -5.82
N GLY A 233 -6.59 17.90 -6.82
CA GLY A 233 -6.11 17.84 -8.19
C GLY A 233 -7.00 18.53 -9.23
N PHE A 234 -8.29 18.78 -8.95
CA PHE A 234 -9.20 19.27 -9.98
C PHE A 234 -9.37 20.79 -10.03
N GLU A 235 -9.11 21.52 -8.94
CA GLU A 235 -9.22 22.99 -8.96
C GLU A 235 -8.05 23.68 -9.67
N SER A 236 -6.94 22.98 -9.95
CA SER A 236 -5.80 23.55 -10.70
C SER A 236 -5.78 23.18 -12.18
N LEU A 237 -6.80 22.48 -12.70
CA LEU A 237 -6.91 22.03 -14.09
C LEU A 237 -8.05 22.72 -14.87
N LEU A 238 -8.72 23.71 -14.27
CA LEU A 238 -9.67 24.60 -14.92
C LEU A 238 -9.17 26.05 -14.91
#